data_AF-A0A9J6BHV6-F1
#
_entry.id   AF-A0A9J6BHV6-F1
#
_cell.length_a   1.000
_cell.length_b   1.000
_cell.length_c   1.000
_cell.angle_alpha   90.00
_cell.angle_beta   90.00
_cell.angle_gamma   90.00
#
_symmetry.space_group_name_H-M   'P 1'
#
loop_
_entity.id
_entity.type
_entity.pdbx_description
1 polymer ?
#
loop_
_entity_poly.entity_id
_entity_poly.type
_entity_poly.pdbx_seq_one_letter_code
_entity_poly.pdbx_strand_id
1 'polypeptide(L)'
;MEIDENLLEFGAEIDHNLMRRKFIKIFIGVLFLISGLQIYSFYTQDNYYSLSIVAFSYWIYLVWLVTLTHFIFAAFTIGQRFEYLNSCIENNFKEIKKCSKIHLKITKSVKIFNKIFGLPMMFFFASLFAWNCVGSFTFVMLPKYDWSKIATLIQIGLAICFTFFEIAVTIYAAEKTSNAKIKAIEILYKNLNKQNENQAEVMNFVSQISHTNVSLGCKFFDFNSKFLFQFITATVMYFIILLQFEKCFSKECESE
;
A
#
# COMPACT_ATOMS: atom_id res chain seq x y z
N MET A 1 -16.89 -12.55 9.86
CA MET A 1 -17.86 -13.54 10.37
C MET A 1 -18.96 -13.73 9.35
N GLU A 2 -20.00 -12.89 9.26
CA GLU A 2 -21.13 -13.19 8.35
C GLU A 2 -20.73 -13.36 6.86
N ILE A 3 -19.78 -12.57 6.34
CA ILE A 3 -19.29 -12.75 4.95
C ILE A 3 -18.54 -14.08 4.79
N ASP A 4 -17.74 -14.43 5.80
CA ASP A 4 -16.88 -15.62 5.76
C ASP A 4 -17.73 -16.90 5.91
N GLU A 5 -18.75 -16.87 6.77
CA GLU A 5 -19.77 -17.93 6.91
C GLU A 5 -20.51 -18.16 5.59
N ASN A 6 -20.98 -17.09 4.95
CA ASN A 6 -21.64 -17.18 3.64
C ASN A 6 -20.73 -17.76 2.55
N LEU A 7 -19.41 -17.51 2.60
CA LEU A 7 -18.45 -18.07 1.64
C LEU A 7 -18.09 -19.54 1.96
N LEU A 8 -18.00 -19.91 3.24
CA LEU A 8 -17.80 -21.30 3.68
C LEU A 8 -18.95 -22.21 3.22
N GLU A 9 -20.20 -21.72 3.25
CA GLU A 9 -21.35 -22.43 2.69
C GLU A 9 -21.20 -22.78 1.20
N PHE A 10 -20.37 -22.05 0.47
CA PHE A 10 -20.06 -22.31 -0.94
C PHE A 10 -18.82 -23.19 -1.15
N GLY A 11 -18.27 -23.77 -0.08
CA GLY A 11 -17.08 -24.63 -0.14
C GLY A 11 -15.76 -23.85 -0.27
N ALA A 12 -15.73 -22.55 0.07
CA ALA A 12 -14.48 -21.81 0.10
C ALA A 12 -13.62 -22.27 1.30
N GLU A 13 -12.43 -22.81 1.06
CA GLU A 13 -11.46 -23.08 2.13
C GLU A 13 -10.76 -21.78 2.56
N ILE A 14 -11.32 -21.14 3.59
CA ILE A 14 -10.74 -19.93 4.18
C ILE A 14 -9.89 -20.28 5.40
N ASP A 15 -8.59 -20.53 5.19
CA ASP A 15 -7.65 -20.70 6.31
C ASP A 15 -7.17 -19.35 6.86
N HIS A 16 -8.04 -18.70 7.65
CA HIS A 16 -7.72 -17.46 8.36
C HIS A 16 -6.52 -17.62 9.31
N ASN A 17 -6.28 -18.83 9.82
CA ASN A 17 -5.23 -19.08 10.80
C ASN A 17 -3.84 -19.11 10.15
N LEU A 18 -3.70 -19.72 8.97
CA LEU A 18 -2.43 -19.76 8.25
C LEU A 18 -2.00 -18.36 7.78
N MET A 19 -2.93 -17.61 7.20
CA MET A 19 -2.71 -16.22 6.75
C MET A 19 -2.30 -15.32 7.91
N ARG A 20 -3.07 -15.34 9.01
CA ARG A 20 -2.77 -14.57 10.21
C ARG A 20 -1.42 -14.96 10.82
N ARG A 21 -1.09 -16.25 10.90
CA ARG A 21 0.21 -16.72 11.42
C ARG A 21 1.38 -16.28 10.55
N LYS A 22 1.28 -16.41 9.22
CA LYS A 22 2.33 -15.95 8.30
C LYS A 22 2.54 -14.44 8.41
N PHE A 23 1.45 -13.68 8.44
CA PHE A 23 1.50 -12.22 8.58
C PHE A 23 2.13 -11.79 9.90
N ILE A 24 1.70 -12.36 11.03
CA ILE A 24 2.26 -12.05 12.35
C ILE A 24 3.76 -12.38 12.40
N LYS A 25 4.19 -13.53 11.84
CA LYS A 25 5.61 -13.90 11.80
C LYS A 25 6.44 -12.89 11.00
N ILE A 26 5.96 -12.47 9.82
CA ILE A 26 6.63 -11.46 8.99
C ILE A 26 6.68 -10.13 9.73
N PHE A 27 5.56 -9.68 10.30
CA PHE A 27 5.46 -8.42 11.04
C PHE A 27 6.41 -8.36 12.24
N ILE A 28 6.41 -9.41 13.06
CA ILE A 28 7.34 -9.54 14.20
C ILE A 28 8.79 -9.54 13.69
N GLY A 29 9.10 -10.29 12.63
CA GLY A 29 10.44 -10.32 12.05
C GLY A 29 10.93 -8.94 11.58
N VAL A 30 10.07 -8.18 10.90
CA VAL A 30 10.36 -6.81 10.44
C VAL A 30 10.55 -5.87 11.63
N LEU A 31 9.68 -5.94 12.65
CA LEU A 31 9.82 -5.15 13.87
C LEU A 31 11.15 -5.42 14.58
N PHE A 32 11.54 -6.70 14.74
CA PHE A 32 12.81 -7.07 15.36
C PHE A 32 14.02 -6.56 14.55
N LEU A 33 13.98 -6.70 13.23
CA LEU A 33 15.07 -6.26 12.36
C LEU A 33 15.27 -4.74 12.43
N ILE A 34 14.18 -3.96 12.35
CA ILE A 34 14.24 -2.50 12.42
C ILE A 34 14.69 -2.04 13.81
N SER A 35 14.13 -2.62 14.87
CA SER A 35 14.50 -2.28 16.25
C SER A 35 15.99 -2.61 16.51
N GLY A 36 16.49 -3.73 15.98
CA GLY A 36 17.90 -4.11 16.08
C GLY A 36 18.85 -3.15 15.36
N LEU A 37 18.53 -2.78 14.11
CA LEU A 37 19.30 -1.80 13.34
C LEU A 37 19.35 -0.43 14.04
N GLN A 38 18.27 -0.05 14.71
CA GLN A 38 18.21 1.23 15.41
C GLN A 38 18.92 1.22 16.76
N ILE A 39 18.78 0.16 17.57
CA ILE A 39 19.57 -0.01 18.80
C ILE A 39 21.06 0.07 18.47
N TYR A 40 21.49 -0.56 17.37
CA TYR A 40 22.85 -0.44 16.87
C TYR A 40 23.22 1.02 16.55
N SER A 41 22.37 1.74 15.81
CA SER A 41 22.63 3.16 15.49
C SER A 41 22.71 4.06 16.73
N PHE A 42 21.88 3.80 17.75
CA PHE A 42 21.92 4.49 19.04
C PHE A 42 23.24 4.23 19.78
N TYR A 43 23.71 2.98 19.77
CA TYR A 43 24.97 2.61 20.44
C TYR A 43 26.19 3.29 19.80
N THR A 44 26.08 3.69 18.54
CA THR A 44 27.17 4.34 17.79
C THR A 44 27.15 5.88 17.83
N GLN A 45 26.12 6.52 18.41
CA GLN A 45 26.03 7.98 18.49
C GLN A 45 26.31 8.49 19.92
N ASP A 46 27.44 9.17 20.12
CA ASP A 46 27.92 9.68 21.42
C ASP A 46 27.13 10.85 22.03
N ASN A 47 25.95 11.21 21.50
CA ASN A 47 25.26 12.45 21.89
C ASN A 47 23.93 12.20 22.63
N TYR A 48 23.88 12.49 23.93
CA TYR A 48 22.72 12.24 24.79
C TYR A 48 21.52 13.18 24.55
N TYR A 49 21.74 14.41 24.07
CA TYR A 49 20.67 15.38 23.81
C TYR A 49 19.79 15.04 22.59
N SER A 50 20.23 14.11 21.73
CA SER A 50 19.41 13.60 20.63
C SER A 50 18.45 12.48 21.09
N LEU A 51 18.62 11.91 22.28
CA LEU A 51 17.94 10.66 22.66
C LEU A 51 16.41 10.80 22.68
N SER A 52 15.87 11.90 23.21
CA SER A 52 14.41 12.12 23.28
C SER A 52 13.80 12.33 21.89
N ILE A 53 14.47 13.09 21.03
CA ILE A 53 14.03 13.34 19.65
C ILE A 53 14.08 12.05 18.83
N VAL A 54 15.14 11.27 18.97
CA VAL A 54 15.29 9.99 18.25
C VAL A 54 14.30 8.94 18.80
N ALA A 55 14.07 8.89 20.11
CA ALA A 55 13.05 8.01 20.68
C ALA A 55 11.63 8.39 20.22
N PHE A 56 11.33 9.69 20.13
CA PHE A 56 10.05 10.17 19.64
C PHE A 56 9.85 9.89 18.14
N SER A 57 10.87 10.12 17.31
CA SER A 57 10.82 9.79 15.89
C SER A 57 10.67 8.29 15.65
N TYR A 58 11.32 7.46 16.48
CA TYR A 58 11.11 6.02 16.46
C TYR A 58 9.68 5.63 16.82
N TRP A 59 9.12 6.22 17.87
CA TRP A 59 7.75 5.92 18.26
C TRP A 59 6.75 6.27 17.15
N ILE A 60 6.92 7.43 16.52
CA ILE A 60 6.14 7.82 15.33
C ILE A 60 6.28 6.77 14.23
N TYR A 61 7.52 6.35 13.91
CA TYR A 61 7.77 5.34 12.89
C TYR A 61 7.08 3.99 13.22
N LEU A 62 7.13 3.57 14.47
CA LEU A 62 6.48 2.33 14.92
C LEU A 62 4.96 2.41 14.78
N VAL A 63 4.35 3.54 15.14
CA VAL A 63 2.90 3.78 14.93
C VAL A 63 2.55 3.72 13.44
N TRP A 64 3.38 4.28 12.57
CA TRP A 64 3.19 4.19 11.12
C TRP A 64 3.31 2.76 10.61
N LEU A 65 4.32 2.02 11.04
CA LEU A 65 4.52 0.62 10.65
C LEU A 65 3.34 -0.26 11.09
N VAL A 66 2.84 -0.06 12.31
CA VAL A 66 1.64 -0.72 12.81
C VAL A 66 0.43 -0.37 11.94
N THR A 67 0.22 0.91 11.64
CA THR A 67 -0.91 1.36 10.80
C THR A 67 -0.84 0.76 9.39
N LEU A 68 0.33 0.80 8.77
CA LEU A 68 0.61 0.27 7.44
C LEU A 68 0.36 -1.24 7.38
N THR A 69 0.80 -1.97 8.39
CA THR A 69 0.62 -3.43 8.44
C THR A 69 -0.85 -3.81 8.62
N HIS A 70 -1.60 -3.10 9.46
CA HIS A 70 -3.04 -3.29 9.56
C HIS A 70 -3.76 -2.96 8.24
N PHE A 71 -3.34 -1.89 7.57
CA PHE A 71 -3.85 -1.55 6.24
C PHE A 71 -3.62 -2.68 5.24
N ILE A 72 -2.37 -3.15 5.10
CA ILE A 72 -2.00 -4.21 4.17
C ILE A 72 -2.78 -5.50 4.46
N PHE A 73 -2.85 -5.90 5.73
CA PHE A 73 -3.56 -7.11 6.14
C PHE A 73 -5.05 -7.05 5.80
N ALA A 74 -5.70 -5.93 6.13
CA ALA A 74 -7.12 -5.77 5.85
C ALA A 74 -7.39 -5.65 4.34
N ALA A 75 -6.53 -4.98 3.57
CA ALA A 75 -6.60 -4.96 2.11
C ALA A 75 -6.53 -6.38 1.52
N PHE A 76 -5.50 -7.16 1.88
CA PHE A 76 -5.38 -8.55 1.42
C PHE A 76 -6.57 -9.41 1.81
N THR A 77 -7.09 -9.27 3.03
CA THR A 77 -8.27 -10.02 3.49
C THR A 77 -9.49 -9.70 2.64
N ILE A 78 -9.70 -8.43 2.29
CA ILE A 78 -10.78 -8.03 1.38
C ILE A 78 -10.54 -8.61 -0.04
N GLY A 79 -9.31 -8.52 -0.54
CA GLY A 79 -8.92 -9.09 -1.84
C GLY A 79 -9.20 -10.58 -1.93
N GLN A 80 -8.84 -11.35 -0.91
CA GLN A 80 -9.14 -12.78 -0.85
C GLN A 80 -10.64 -13.07 -0.86
N ARG A 81 -11.46 -12.28 -0.14
CA ARG A 81 -12.92 -12.45 -0.18
C ARG A 81 -13.48 -12.24 -1.59
N PHE A 82 -12.93 -11.31 -2.37
CA PHE A 82 -13.28 -11.17 -3.78
C PHE A 82 -12.79 -12.37 -4.61
N GLU A 83 -11.58 -12.88 -4.38
CA GLU A 83 -11.07 -14.09 -5.05
C GLU A 83 -11.95 -15.32 -4.76
N TYR A 84 -12.36 -15.53 -3.51
CA TYR A 84 -13.28 -16.61 -3.14
C TYR A 84 -14.65 -16.43 -3.80
N LEU A 85 -15.19 -15.22 -3.78
CA LEU A 85 -16.45 -14.92 -4.48
C LEU A 85 -16.35 -15.23 -5.98
N ASN A 86 -15.23 -14.90 -6.62
CA ASN A 86 -14.99 -15.21 -8.02
C ASN A 86 -15.05 -16.73 -8.28
N SER A 87 -14.43 -17.54 -7.41
CA SER A 87 -14.53 -19.00 -7.47
C SER A 87 -15.97 -19.49 -7.25
N CYS A 88 -16.74 -18.86 -6.35
CA CYS A 88 -18.15 -19.19 -6.15
C CYS A 88 -18.98 -18.89 -7.40
N ILE A 89 -18.74 -17.75 -8.06
CA ILE A 89 -19.43 -17.38 -9.31
C ILE A 89 -19.11 -18.38 -10.43
N GLU A 90 -17.85 -18.84 -10.51
CA GLU A 90 -17.42 -19.80 -11.53
C GLU A 90 -18.05 -21.19 -11.33
N ASN A 91 -18.12 -21.67 -10.08
CA ASN A 91 -18.58 -23.03 -9.77
C ASN A 91 -20.11 -23.14 -9.56
N ASN A 92 -20.75 -22.11 -9.00
CA ASN A 92 -22.14 -22.15 -8.56
C ASN A 92 -22.99 -21.05 -9.22
N PHE A 93 -22.92 -20.97 -10.56
CA PHE A 93 -23.58 -19.92 -11.33
C PHE A 93 -25.10 -19.82 -11.10
N LYS A 94 -25.77 -20.93 -10.73
CA LYS A 94 -27.20 -20.95 -10.39
C LYS A 94 -27.55 -20.09 -9.17
N GLU A 95 -26.58 -19.79 -8.30
CA GLU A 95 -26.77 -18.97 -7.09
C GLU A 95 -26.31 -17.51 -7.29
N ILE A 96 -26.36 -16.99 -8.52
CA ILE A 96 -25.85 -15.66 -8.87
C ILE A 96 -26.40 -14.52 -7.99
N LYS A 97 -27.66 -14.64 -7.57
CA LYS A 97 -28.34 -13.68 -6.69
C LYS A 97 -27.77 -13.68 -5.27
N LYS A 98 -27.27 -14.81 -4.77
CA LYS A 98 -26.58 -14.89 -3.48
C LYS A 98 -25.17 -14.31 -3.61
N CYS A 99 -24.46 -14.63 -4.71
CA CYS A 99 -23.16 -14.04 -5.04
C CYS A 99 -23.22 -12.50 -5.14
N SER A 100 -24.25 -11.93 -5.76
CA SER A 100 -24.40 -10.47 -5.86
C SER A 100 -24.61 -9.79 -4.50
N LYS A 101 -25.38 -10.41 -3.59
CA LYS A 101 -25.53 -9.92 -2.21
C LYS A 101 -24.20 -9.95 -1.45
N ILE A 102 -23.41 -11.01 -1.61
CA ILE A 102 -22.07 -11.11 -1.00
C ILE A 102 -21.15 -10.02 -1.57
N HIS A 103 -21.14 -9.83 -2.89
CA HIS A 103 -20.39 -8.75 -3.55
C HIS A 103 -20.71 -7.38 -2.93
N LEU A 104 -21.99 -7.07 -2.73
CA LEU A 104 -22.42 -5.81 -2.11
C LEU A 104 -21.91 -5.67 -0.66
N LYS A 105 -21.90 -6.76 0.13
CA LYS A 105 -21.35 -6.76 1.50
C LYS A 105 -19.84 -6.51 1.50
N ILE A 106 -19.08 -7.17 0.61
CA ILE A 106 -17.62 -6.94 0.49
C ILE A 106 -17.37 -5.49 0.03
N THR A 107 -18.14 -5.00 -0.92
CA THR A 107 -18.06 -3.62 -1.42
C THR A 107 -18.33 -2.59 -0.32
N LYS A 108 -19.32 -2.82 0.55
CA LYS A 108 -19.56 -1.99 1.75
C LYS A 108 -18.36 -2.03 2.70
N SER A 109 -17.72 -3.19 2.86
CA SER A 109 -16.53 -3.34 3.69
C SER A 109 -15.37 -2.48 3.16
N VAL A 110 -15.19 -2.40 1.84
CA VAL A 110 -14.19 -1.48 1.25
C VAL A 110 -14.52 -0.02 1.54
N LYS A 111 -15.79 0.39 1.46
CA LYS A 111 -16.19 1.77 1.80
C LYS A 111 -15.87 2.12 3.26
N ILE A 112 -16.12 1.20 4.19
CA ILE A 112 -15.76 1.34 5.60
C ILE A 112 -14.25 1.40 5.76
N PHE A 113 -13.52 0.51 5.07
CA PHE A 113 -12.06 0.49 5.07
C PHE A 113 -11.48 1.83 4.61
N ASN A 114 -11.97 2.40 3.50
CA ASN A 114 -11.53 3.72 3.02
C ASN A 114 -11.87 4.84 4.02
N LYS A 115 -12.98 4.74 4.77
CA LYS A 115 -13.33 5.71 5.81
C LYS A 115 -12.35 5.65 6.99
N ILE A 116 -11.90 4.45 7.37
CA ILE A 116 -10.98 4.25 8.50
C ILE A 116 -9.53 4.58 8.11
N PHE A 117 -9.07 4.04 6.98
CA PHE A 117 -7.67 4.12 6.57
C PHE A 117 -7.38 5.23 5.56
N GLY A 118 -8.38 5.78 4.88
CA GLY A 118 -8.15 6.75 3.80
C GLY A 118 -7.38 7.98 4.25
N LEU A 119 -7.75 8.57 5.40
CA LEU A 119 -7.06 9.74 5.94
C LEU A 119 -5.66 9.39 6.52
N PRO A 120 -5.50 8.36 7.37
CA PRO A 120 -4.17 7.93 7.82
C PRO A 120 -3.21 7.62 6.66
N MET A 121 -3.67 6.91 5.63
CA MET A 121 -2.83 6.57 4.47
C MET A 121 -2.49 7.79 3.63
N MET A 122 -3.36 8.80 3.57
CA MET A 122 -3.03 10.08 2.93
C MET A 122 -1.87 10.78 3.66
N PHE A 123 -1.92 10.86 4.99
CA PHE A 123 -0.82 11.42 5.78
C PHE A 123 0.46 10.59 5.67
N PHE A 124 0.33 9.26 5.63
CA PHE A 124 1.45 8.36 5.40
C PHE A 124 2.16 8.70 4.08
N PHE A 125 1.45 8.71 2.95
CA PHE A 125 2.05 9.05 1.65
C PHE A 125 2.62 10.47 1.60
N ALA A 126 1.93 11.46 2.19
CA ALA A 126 2.44 12.82 2.27
C ALA A 126 3.76 12.90 3.08
N SER A 127 3.83 12.18 4.20
CA SER A 127 5.03 12.14 5.04
C SER A 127 6.21 11.47 4.33
N LEU A 128 5.97 10.36 3.62
CA LEU A 128 6.98 9.70 2.82
C LEU A 128 7.45 10.57 1.65
N PHE A 129 6.55 11.36 1.05
CA PHE A 129 6.92 12.29 0.00
C PHE A 129 7.85 13.39 0.53
N ALA A 130 7.47 14.03 1.63
CA ALA A 130 8.29 15.03 2.28
C ALA A 130 9.67 14.47 2.70
N TRP A 131 9.69 13.25 3.25
CA TRP A 131 10.92 12.56 3.61
C TRP A 131 11.81 12.30 2.39
N ASN A 132 11.24 11.87 1.26
CA ASN A 132 11.99 11.70 0.02
C ASN A 132 12.53 13.02 -0.54
N CYS A 133 11.79 14.13 -0.42
CA CYS A 133 12.31 15.44 -0.81
C CYS A 133 13.51 15.85 0.07
N VAL A 134 13.37 15.77 1.39
CA VAL A 134 14.47 16.12 2.32
C VAL A 134 15.68 15.20 2.13
N GLY A 135 15.44 13.89 1.98
CA GLY A 135 16.48 12.91 1.69
C GLY A 135 17.20 13.21 0.38
N SER A 136 16.45 13.49 -0.69
CA SER A 136 17.01 13.85 -2.01
C SER A 136 17.85 15.12 -1.95
N PHE A 137 17.38 16.16 -1.27
CA PHE A 137 18.13 17.40 -1.04
C PHE A 137 19.44 17.13 -0.30
N THR A 138 19.37 16.37 0.80
CA THR A 138 20.55 16.03 1.60
C THR A 138 21.55 15.19 0.79
N PHE A 139 21.06 14.26 0.00
CA PHE A 139 21.89 13.40 -0.86
C PHE A 139 22.69 14.21 -1.90
N VAL A 140 22.07 15.24 -2.49
CA VAL A 140 22.74 16.12 -3.47
C VAL A 140 23.69 17.11 -2.79
N MET A 141 23.30 17.68 -1.65
CA MET A 141 24.04 18.79 -1.03
C MET A 141 25.17 18.34 -0.10
N LEU A 142 25.01 17.24 0.64
CA LEU A 142 25.98 16.79 1.64
C LEU A 142 27.40 16.50 1.10
N PRO A 143 27.59 15.85 -0.08
CA PRO A 143 28.93 15.57 -0.61
C PRO A 143 29.74 16.84 -0.86
N LYS A 144 29.08 17.98 -1.13
CA LYS A 144 29.78 19.26 -1.38
C LYS A 144 30.52 19.78 -0.16
N TYR A 145 29.97 19.54 1.03
CA TYR A 145 30.51 20.07 2.27
C TYR A 145 31.45 19.07 2.95
N ASP A 146 31.20 17.78 2.80
CA ASP A 146 31.90 16.76 3.59
C ASP A 146 31.86 15.36 2.98
N TRP A 147 32.83 15.06 2.10
CA TRP A 147 33.01 13.72 1.53
C TRP A 147 33.39 12.64 2.55
N SER A 148 33.77 13.00 3.79
CA SER A 148 34.03 12.00 4.83
C SER A 148 32.76 11.27 5.30
N LYS A 149 31.58 11.80 4.95
CA LYS A 149 30.26 11.27 5.33
C LYS A 149 29.63 10.32 4.30
N ILE A 150 30.43 9.60 3.52
CA ILE A 150 29.95 8.60 2.54
C ILE A 150 28.99 7.59 3.19
N ALA A 151 29.26 7.15 4.43
CA ALA A 151 28.37 6.24 5.15
C ALA A 151 26.95 6.83 5.34
N THR A 152 26.85 8.13 5.63
CA THR A 152 25.57 8.84 5.76
C THR A 152 24.84 8.93 4.42
N LEU A 153 25.56 9.18 3.32
CA LEU A 153 24.96 9.18 1.98
C LEU A 153 24.38 7.82 1.60
N ILE A 154 25.10 6.73 1.91
CA ILE A 154 24.61 5.36 1.70
C ILE A 154 23.35 5.12 2.53
N GLN A 155 23.33 5.54 3.80
CA GLN A 155 22.15 5.42 4.66
C GLN A 155 20.94 6.18 4.12
N ILE A 156 21.14 7.42 3.64
CA ILE A 156 20.07 8.22 3.03
C ILE A 156 19.54 7.54 1.75
N GLY A 157 20.44 7.09 0.88
CA GLY A 157 20.05 6.37 -0.34
C GLY A 157 19.25 5.10 -0.05
N LEU A 158 19.69 4.30 0.94
CA LEU A 158 18.95 3.13 1.38
C LEU A 158 17.59 3.49 1.99
N ALA A 159 17.51 4.56 2.77
CA ALA A 159 16.25 5.03 3.33
C ALA A 159 15.25 5.44 2.23
N ILE A 160 15.70 6.17 1.21
CA ILE A 160 14.88 6.53 0.03
C ILE A 160 14.36 5.26 -0.66
N CYS A 161 15.24 4.30 -0.97
CA CYS A 161 14.85 3.03 -1.58
C CYS A 161 13.83 2.26 -0.73
N PHE A 162 14.01 2.25 0.59
CA PHE A 162 13.09 1.59 1.52
C PHE A 162 11.71 2.26 1.54
N THR A 163 11.62 3.59 1.49
CA THR A 163 10.32 4.27 1.38
C THR A 163 9.57 3.90 0.08
N PHE A 164 10.28 3.79 -1.04
CA PHE A 164 9.66 3.33 -2.29
C PHE A 164 9.16 1.89 -2.18
N PHE A 165 9.89 1.03 -1.48
CA PHE A 165 9.44 -0.33 -1.20
C PHE A 165 8.15 -0.33 -0.35
N GLU A 166 8.06 0.47 0.71
CA GLU A 166 6.84 0.59 1.53
C GLU A 166 5.64 1.06 0.70
N ILE A 167 5.82 2.08 -0.14
CA ILE A 167 4.79 2.57 -1.06
C ILE A 167 4.38 1.48 -2.04
N ALA A 168 5.34 0.78 -2.67
CA ALA A 168 5.07 -0.27 -3.64
C ALA A 168 4.27 -1.43 -3.04
N VAL A 169 4.63 -1.90 -1.84
CA VAL A 169 3.90 -2.98 -1.15
C VAL A 169 2.47 -2.55 -0.81
N THR A 170 2.30 -1.31 -0.36
CA THR A 170 0.97 -0.73 -0.05
C THR A 170 0.08 -0.70 -1.29
N ILE A 171 0.62 -0.15 -2.39
CA ILE A 171 -0.09 -0.04 -3.66
C ILE A 171 -0.39 -1.41 -4.25
N TYR A 172 0.56 -2.35 -4.17
CA TYR A 172 0.35 -3.72 -4.62
C TYR A 172 -0.82 -4.39 -3.89
N ALA A 173 -0.90 -4.28 -2.56
CA ALA A 173 -2.01 -4.84 -1.78
C ALA A 173 -3.36 -4.21 -2.18
N ALA A 174 -3.38 -2.90 -2.40
CA ALA A 174 -4.57 -2.16 -2.79
C ALA A 174 -5.05 -2.50 -4.22
N GLU A 175 -4.11 -2.58 -5.15
CA GLU A 175 -4.35 -2.87 -6.55
C GLU A 175 -4.76 -4.33 -6.76
N LYS A 176 -4.10 -5.28 -6.09
CA LYS A 176 -4.51 -6.70 -6.13
C LYS A 176 -5.97 -6.89 -5.73
N THR A 177 -6.40 -6.19 -4.68
CA THR A 177 -7.80 -6.21 -4.22
C THR A 177 -8.76 -5.63 -5.26
N SER A 178 -8.37 -4.53 -5.89
CA SER A 178 -9.17 -3.88 -6.95
C SER A 178 -9.28 -4.75 -8.20
N ASN A 179 -8.19 -5.42 -8.59
CA ASN A 179 -8.15 -6.35 -9.72
C ASN A 179 -8.98 -7.61 -9.45
N ALA A 180 -8.96 -8.14 -8.22
CA ALA A 180 -9.82 -9.27 -7.84
C ALA A 180 -11.31 -8.93 -8.01
N LYS A 181 -11.73 -7.69 -7.70
CA LYS A 181 -13.10 -7.23 -7.97
C LYS A 181 -13.42 -7.21 -9.46
N ILE A 182 -12.54 -6.64 -10.28
CA ILE A 182 -12.77 -6.50 -11.74
C ILE A 182 -12.86 -7.87 -12.42
N LYS A 183 -12.06 -8.84 -11.97
CA LYS A 183 -12.07 -10.21 -12.48
C LYS A 183 -13.45 -10.90 -12.37
N ALA A 184 -14.29 -10.49 -11.42
CA ALA A 184 -15.67 -10.96 -11.34
C ALA A 184 -16.44 -10.68 -12.64
N ILE A 185 -16.25 -9.51 -13.25
CA ILE A 185 -16.93 -9.12 -14.51
C ILE A 185 -16.55 -10.06 -15.64
N GLU A 186 -15.26 -10.38 -15.78
CA GLU A 186 -14.76 -11.29 -16.81
C GLU A 186 -15.37 -12.68 -16.69
N ILE A 187 -15.45 -13.21 -15.46
CA ILE A 187 -16.06 -14.52 -15.17
C ILE A 187 -17.55 -14.51 -15.50
N LEU A 188 -18.26 -13.43 -15.13
CA LEU A 188 -19.68 -13.28 -15.43
C LEU A 188 -19.95 -13.26 -16.93
N TYR A 189 -19.20 -12.49 -17.72
CA TYR A 189 -19.34 -12.48 -19.18
C TYR A 189 -19.03 -13.84 -19.82
N LYS A 190 -17.96 -14.52 -19.34
CA LYS A 190 -17.60 -15.86 -19.83
C LYS A 190 -18.72 -16.87 -19.61
N ASN A 191 -19.44 -16.78 -18.50
CA ASN A 191 -20.56 -17.67 -18.18
C ASN A 191 -21.87 -17.27 -18.86
N LEU A 192 -22.09 -15.97 -19.11
CA LEU A 192 -23.24 -15.46 -19.88
C LEU A 192 -23.27 -16.01 -21.31
N ASN A 193 -22.10 -16.19 -21.93
CA ASN A 193 -21.98 -16.80 -23.25
C ASN A 193 -22.23 -18.32 -23.27
N LYS A 194 -22.24 -18.98 -22.10
CA LYS A 194 -22.40 -20.44 -21.98
C LYS A 194 -23.79 -20.88 -21.55
N GLN A 195 -24.54 -20.03 -20.85
CA GLN A 195 -25.86 -20.35 -20.31
C GLN A 195 -26.88 -19.25 -20.65
N ASN A 196 -27.96 -19.60 -21.35
CA ASN A 196 -29.03 -18.67 -21.72
C ASN A 196 -29.99 -18.39 -20.55
N GLU A 197 -30.09 -19.30 -19.59
CA GLU A 197 -30.88 -19.11 -18.38
C GLU A 197 -30.15 -18.11 -17.46
N ASN A 198 -30.87 -17.10 -16.96
CA ASN A 198 -30.40 -16.03 -16.06
C ASN A 198 -29.59 -14.87 -16.69
N GLN A 199 -29.60 -14.68 -18.01
CA GLN A 199 -28.91 -13.55 -18.66
C GLN A 199 -29.27 -12.18 -18.04
N ALA A 200 -30.55 -11.92 -17.76
CA ALA A 200 -30.99 -10.66 -17.16
C ALA A 200 -30.42 -10.43 -15.76
N GLU A 201 -30.36 -11.47 -14.91
CA GLU A 201 -29.80 -11.37 -13.56
C GLU A 201 -28.28 -11.14 -13.59
N VAL A 202 -27.59 -11.80 -14.52
CA VAL A 202 -26.15 -11.65 -14.72
C VAL A 202 -25.82 -10.26 -15.24
N MET A 203 -26.57 -9.73 -16.20
CA MET A 203 -26.40 -8.35 -16.67
C MET A 203 -26.66 -7.31 -15.58
N ASN A 204 -27.68 -7.54 -14.73
CA ASN A 204 -27.91 -6.70 -13.56
C ASN A 204 -26.73 -6.75 -12.58
N PHE A 205 -26.14 -7.93 -12.37
CA PHE A 205 -24.97 -8.05 -11.50
C PHE A 205 -23.73 -7.39 -12.10
N VAL A 206 -23.46 -7.57 -13.39
CA VAL A 206 -22.38 -6.88 -14.10
C VAL A 206 -22.55 -5.36 -13.99
N SER A 207 -23.76 -4.85 -14.24
CA SER A 207 -24.08 -3.43 -14.09
C SER A 207 -23.80 -2.95 -12.66
N GLN A 208 -24.20 -3.71 -11.64
CA GLN A 208 -23.89 -3.39 -10.24
C GLN A 208 -22.38 -3.26 -10.00
N ILE A 209 -21.57 -4.23 -10.45
CA ILE A 209 -20.11 -4.19 -10.25
C ILE A 209 -19.51 -2.99 -10.98
N SER A 210 -19.89 -2.76 -12.24
CA SER A 210 -19.39 -1.66 -13.06
C SER A 210 -19.73 -0.28 -12.48
N HIS A 211 -20.91 -0.11 -11.88
CA HIS A 211 -21.31 1.15 -11.24
C HIS A 211 -20.79 1.30 -9.80
N THR A 212 -20.32 0.23 -9.16
CA THR A 212 -19.62 0.33 -7.87
C THR A 212 -18.13 0.63 -8.08
N ASN A 213 -17.85 1.92 -8.29
CA ASN A 213 -16.51 2.50 -8.18
C ASN A 213 -16.04 2.44 -6.73
N VAL A 214 -15.51 1.28 -6.39
CA VAL A 214 -14.96 0.98 -5.08
C VAL A 214 -13.57 0.43 -5.32
N SER A 215 -12.62 1.35 -5.32
CA SER A 215 -11.18 1.20 -5.27
C SER A 215 -10.72 1.41 -3.83
N LEU A 216 -9.63 0.77 -3.43
CA LEU A 216 -8.98 1.13 -2.17
C LEU A 216 -8.25 2.46 -2.39
N GLY A 217 -8.51 3.42 -1.52
CA GLY A 217 -8.06 4.79 -1.75
C GLY A 217 -8.48 5.74 -0.65
N CYS A 218 -8.11 7.01 -0.84
CA CYS A 218 -8.63 8.12 -0.07
C CYS A 218 -9.55 8.96 -0.95
N LYS A 219 -10.08 10.07 -0.40
CA LYS A 219 -10.96 10.98 -1.17
C LYS A 219 -10.24 11.65 -2.36
N PHE A 220 -8.91 11.78 -2.28
CA PHE A 220 -8.11 12.54 -3.25
C PHE A 220 -7.53 11.68 -4.36
N PHE A 221 -7.16 10.43 -4.05
CA PHE A 221 -6.53 9.53 -5.00
C PHE A 221 -6.79 8.06 -4.64
N ASP A 222 -6.82 7.24 -5.68
CA ASP A 222 -6.87 5.79 -5.57
C ASP A 222 -5.47 5.22 -5.36
N PHE A 223 -5.37 4.18 -4.53
CA PHE A 223 -4.11 3.48 -4.28
C PHE A 223 -3.88 2.45 -5.38
N ASN A 224 -3.36 2.90 -6.53
CA ASN A 224 -3.09 2.08 -7.70
C ASN A 224 -1.72 2.39 -8.32
N SER A 225 -1.28 1.57 -9.28
CA SER A 225 -0.02 1.77 -10.00
C SER A 225 0.13 3.17 -10.61
N LYS A 226 -0.97 3.79 -11.08
CA LYS A 226 -0.92 5.16 -11.61
C LYS A 226 -0.44 6.15 -10.55
N PHE A 227 -0.96 6.06 -9.33
CA PHE A 227 -0.49 6.88 -8.21
C PHE A 227 0.99 6.60 -7.87
N LEU A 228 1.41 5.33 -7.86
CA LEU A 228 2.81 4.95 -7.63
C LEU A 228 3.75 5.61 -8.67
N PHE A 229 3.41 5.53 -9.95
CA PHE A 229 4.21 6.18 -11.00
C PHE A 229 4.23 7.69 -10.86
N GLN A 230 3.10 8.32 -10.54
CA GLN A 230 3.05 9.76 -10.27
C GLN A 230 3.98 10.16 -9.11
N PHE A 231 4.02 9.36 -8.04
CA PHE A 231 4.89 9.59 -6.89
C PHE A 231 6.38 9.47 -7.26
N ILE A 232 6.74 8.41 -8.01
CA ILE A 232 8.11 8.20 -8.51
C ILE A 232 8.52 9.36 -9.41
N THR A 233 7.69 9.72 -10.39
CA THR A 233 7.96 10.82 -11.32
C THR A 233 8.13 12.14 -10.59
N ALA A 234 7.29 12.45 -9.59
CA ALA A 234 7.43 13.67 -8.80
C ALA A 234 8.76 13.71 -8.03
N THR A 235 9.18 12.59 -7.44
CA THR A 235 10.44 12.49 -6.70
C THR A 235 11.64 12.63 -7.64
N VAL A 236 11.63 11.94 -8.79
CA VAL A 236 12.69 12.02 -9.81
C VAL A 236 12.78 13.43 -10.39
N MET A 237 11.64 14.06 -10.68
CA MET A 237 11.60 15.44 -11.17
C MET A 237 12.22 16.40 -10.17
N TYR A 238 11.86 16.28 -8.89
CA TYR A 238 12.48 17.07 -7.82
C TYR A 238 14.00 16.85 -7.74
N PHE A 239 14.45 15.59 -7.82
CA PHE A 239 15.88 15.26 -7.84
C PHE A 239 16.61 15.89 -9.03
N ILE A 240 16.05 15.84 -10.23
CA ILE A 240 16.61 16.48 -11.43
C ILE A 240 16.70 18.00 -11.25
N ILE A 241 15.65 18.63 -10.70
CA ILE A 241 15.63 20.06 -10.41
C ILE A 241 16.77 20.42 -9.45
N LEU A 242 17.00 19.64 -8.40
CA LEU A 242 18.10 19.85 -7.46
C LEU A 242 19.47 19.81 -8.15
N LEU A 243 19.70 18.82 -9.03
CA LEU A 243 20.95 18.72 -9.80
C LEU A 243 21.15 19.92 -10.75
N GLN A 244 20.06 20.47 -11.32
CA GLN A 244 20.13 21.65 -12.17
C GLN A 244 20.47 22.91 -11.37
N PHE A 245 19.82 23.12 -10.23
CA PHE A 245 20.12 24.25 -9.34
C PHE A 245 21.54 24.17 -8.78
N GLU A 246 22.06 22.97 -8.52
CA GLU A 246 23.44 22.77 -8.09
C GLU A 246 24.44 23.43 -9.05
N LYS A 247 24.26 23.26 -10.36
CA LYS A 247 25.16 23.84 -11.39
C LYS A 247 25.05 25.36 -11.48
N CYS A 248 23.94 25.92 -11.01
CA CYS A 248 23.73 27.36 -10.95
C CYS A 248 24.50 27.96 -9.78
N PHE A 249 24.36 27.36 -8.58
CA PHE A 249 25.06 27.80 -7.37
C PHE A 249 26.59 27.68 -7.45
N SER A 250 27.12 26.67 -8.17
CA SER A 250 28.59 26.54 -8.31
C SER A 250 29.23 27.66 -9.14
N LYS A 251 28.48 28.27 -10.07
CA LYS A 251 29.02 29.36 -10.92
C LYS A 251 29.09 30.70 -10.19
N GLU A 252 28.19 30.96 -9.26
CA GLU A 252 28.19 32.20 -8.47
C GLU A 252 29.33 32.21 -7.45
N CYS A 253 29.66 31.05 -6.84
CA CYS A 253 30.80 30.94 -5.91
C CYS A 253 32.18 31.00 -6.58
N GLU A 254 32.30 30.80 -7.89
CA GLU A 254 33.56 31.00 -8.63
C GLU A 254 33.74 32.45 -9.12
N SER A 255 32.72 33.30 -8.96
CA SER A 255 32.74 34.71 -9.37
C SER A 255 32.97 35.71 -8.23
N GLU A 256 33.16 35.23 -7.00
CA GLU A 256 33.67 35.98 -5.84
C GLU A 256 35.13 35.61 -5.56
#